data_AF-A0A2A2ARE4-F1
#
_entry.id   AF-A0A2A2ARE4-F1
#
_cell.length_a   1.000
_cell.length_b   1.000
_cell.length_c   1.000
_cell.angle_alpha   90.00
_cell.angle_beta   90.00
_cell.angle_gamma   90.00
#
_symmetry.space_group_name_H-M   'P 1'
#
loop_
_entity.id
_entity.type
_entity.pdbx_description
1 polymer ?
#
loop_
_entity_poly.entity_id
_entity_poly.type
_entity_poly.pdbx_seq_one_letter_code
_entity_poly.pdbx_strand_id
1 'polypeptide(L)'
;MQPKIELRFYWRRQEIKETIYAVAKAVAAGYNSKDKLLAALPQFSTYRIALAIDTLITADMAKNNLGSLAIHPDMDIIFELLKRKFVLPLSLKDATTPEMRRILLNRLGCQNPAGAEMLLKINATEV
;
A
#
# COMPACT_ATOMS: atom_id res chain seq x y z
N MET A 1 6.82 -32.91 -7.09
CA MET A 1 5.92 -31.93 -6.45
C MET A 1 6.06 -30.62 -7.18
N GLN A 2 4.96 -29.91 -7.50
CA GLN A 2 5.09 -28.53 -8.00
C GLN A 2 5.66 -27.67 -6.87
N PRO A 3 6.65 -26.80 -7.13
CA PRO A 3 7.18 -25.90 -6.13
C PRO A 3 6.05 -25.00 -5.63
N LYS A 4 5.95 -24.86 -4.31
CA LYS A 4 5.00 -23.95 -3.66
C LYS A 4 5.76 -22.90 -2.90
N ILE A 5 5.27 -21.67 -2.99
CA ILE A 5 5.76 -20.58 -2.17
C ILE A 5 4.62 -19.99 -1.37
N GLU A 6 4.96 -19.47 -0.20
CA GLU A 6 4.10 -18.57 0.57
C GLU A 6 4.54 -17.13 0.30
N LEU A 7 3.60 -16.31 -0.16
CA LEU A 7 3.75 -14.87 -0.33
C LEU A 7 3.15 -14.12 0.85
N ARG A 8 3.91 -13.16 1.37
CA ARG A 8 3.47 -12.22 2.40
C ARG A 8 3.83 -10.79 2.01
N PHE A 9 2.97 -9.86 2.39
CA PHE A 9 3.14 -8.43 2.12
C PHE A 9 3.37 -7.67 3.42
N TYR A 10 4.25 -6.67 3.35
CA TYR A 10 4.58 -5.79 4.47
C TYR A 10 4.67 -4.35 3.99
N TRP A 11 4.39 -3.37 4.84
CA TRP A 11 4.74 -1.99 4.55
C TRP A 11 6.24 -1.85 4.35
N ARG A 12 6.66 -1.16 3.29
CA ARG A 12 8.07 -0.84 3.07
C ARG A 12 8.60 0.13 4.13
N ARG A 13 7.78 1.13 4.50
CA ARG A 13 8.03 2.08 5.59
C ARG A 13 7.22 1.69 6.83
N GLN A 14 7.85 0.92 7.73
CA GLN A 14 7.18 0.40 8.93
C GLN A 14 6.89 1.50 9.97
N GLU A 15 7.73 2.53 10.01
CA GLU A 15 7.72 3.62 10.97
C GLU A 15 6.52 4.58 10.81
N ILE A 16 5.91 4.62 9.61
CA ILE A 16 4.74 5.46 9.32
C ILE A 16 3.50 4.67 8.89
N LYS A 17 3.51 3.33 9.00
CA LYS A 17 2.41 2.49 8.49
C LYS A 17 1.03 2.86 9.04
N GLU A 18 0.96 3.16 10.34
CA GLU A 18 -0.29 3.52 11.01
C GLU A 18 -0.78 4.89 10.52
N THR A 19 0.15 5.81 10.27
CA THR A 19 -0.17 7.13 9.71
C THR A 19 -0.65 7.01 8.26
N ILE A 20 -0.02 6.16 7.43
CA ILE A 20 -0.47 5.89 6.05
C ILE A 20 -1.89 5.33 6.06
N TYR A 21 -2.15 4.32 6.90
CA TYR A 21 -3.49 3.74 7.04
C TYR A 21 -4.52 4.79 7.48
N ALA A 22 -4.21 5.55 8.53
CA ALA A 22 -5.12 6.54 9.09
C ALA A 22 -5.42 7.67 8.09
N VAL A 23 -4.41 8.20 7.39
CA VAL A 23 -4.60 9.23 6.35
C VAL A 23 -5.47 8.69 5.23
N ALA A 24 -5.18 7.50 4.70
CA ALA A 24 -5.96 6.92 3.62
C ALA A 24 -7.44 6.73 4.00
N LYS A 25 -7.71 6.20 5.21
CA LYS A 25 -9.09 6.03 5.69
C LYS A 25 -9.78 7.34 6.01
N ALA A 26 -9.08 8.33 6.57
CA ALA A 26 -9.64 9.66 6.83
C ALA A 26 -10.04 10.38 5.53
N VAL A 27 -9.16 10.37 4.52
CA VAL A 27 -9.46 10.97 3.22
C VAL A 27 -10.64 10.26 2.54
N ALA A 28 -10.68 8.91 2.58
CA ALA A 28 -11.80 8.13 2.06
C ALA A 28 -13.14 8.46 2.77
N ALA A 29 -13.09 8.84 4.05
CA ALA A 29 -14.25 9.28 4.83
C ALA A 29 -14.61 10.77 4.62
N GLY A 30 -13.92 11.49 3.73
CA GLY A 30 -14.21 12.89 3.39
C GLY A 30 -13.40 13.93 4.17
N TYR A 31 -12.46 13.51 5.02
CA TYR A 31 -11.46 14.39 5.65
C TYR A 31 -10.31 14.61 4.67
N ASN A 32 -10.59 15.37 3.60
CA ASN A 32 -9.71 15.47 2.43
C ASN A 32 -8.94 16.79 2.31
N SER A 33 -9.16 17.75 3.21
CA SER A 33 -8.37 18.99 3.29
C SER A 33 -7.38 18.93 4.45
N LYS A 34 -6.37 19.82 4.42
CA LYS A 34 -5.37 19.95 5.49
C LYS A 34 -6.03 20.08 6.86
N ASP A 35 -6.95 21.04 7.02
CA ASP A 35 -7.56 21.34 8.31
C ASP A 35 -8.45 20.18 8.79
N LYS A 36 -9.18 19.55 7.87
CA LYS A 36 -10.00 18.36 8.19
C LYS A 36 -9.14 17.18 8.63
N LEU A 37 -7.99 16.95 7.99
CA LEU A 37 -7.07 15.89 8.37
C LEU A 37 -6.44 16.13 9.74
N LEU A 38 -5.97 17.36 9.99
CA LEU A 38 -5.38 17.71 11.28
C LEU A 38 -6.40 17.60 12.42
N ALA A 39 -7.66 17.96 12.17
CA ALA A 39 -8.74 17.80 13.14
C ALA A 39 -9.12 16.32 13.37
N ALA A 40 -9.12 15.49 12.31
CA ALA A 40 -9.50 14.08 12.39
C ALA A 40 -8.40 13.17 12.95
N LEU A 41 -7.14 13.59 12.86
CA LEU A 41 -5.97 12.80 13.23
C LEU A 41 -5.06 13.49 14.27
N PRO A 42 -5.61 13.98 15.41
CA PRO A 42 -4.84 14.76 16.39
C PRO A 42 -3.71 13.98 17.06
N GLN A 43 -3.77 12.64 17.03
CA GLN A 43 -2.75 11.76 17.59
C GLN A 43 -1.44 11.72 16.77
N PHE A 44 -1.47 12.18 15.52
CA PHE A 44 -0.28 12.24 14.67
C PHE A 44 0.20 13.69 14.53
N SER A 45 1.52 13.88 14.57
CA SER A 45 2.08 15.21 14.30
C SER A 45 1.82 15.61 12.84
N THR A 46 1.72 16.92 12.60
CA THR A 46 1.62 17.49 11.26
C THR A 46 2.69 16.95 10.31
N TYR A 47 3.92 16.77 10.82
CA TYR A 47 5.02 16.18 10.06
C TYR A 47 4.73 14.73 9.64
N ARG A 48 4.24 13.87 10.54
CA ARG A 48 3.91 12.48 10.21
C ARG A 48 2.78 12.39 9.19
N ILE A 49 1.75 13.22 9.32
CA ILE A 49 0.65 13.31 8.36
C ILE A 49 1.19 13.73 6.98
N ALA A 50 2.01 14.79 6.92
CA ALA A 50 2.63 15.25 5.68
C ALA A 50 3.49 14.15 5.03
N LEU A 51 4.29 13.43 5.81
CA LEU A 51 5.13 12.34 5.32
C LEU A 51 4.32 11.16 4.77
N ALA A 52 3.19 10.83 5.40
CA ALA A 52 2.27 9.81 4.90
C ALA A 52 1.59 10.24 3.59
N ILE A 53 1.14 11.50 3.49
CA ILE A 53 0.58 12.06 2.25
C ILE A 53 1.62 12.03 1.13
N ASP A 54 2.84 12.50 1.39
CA ASP A 54 3.94 12.48 0.44
C ASP A 54 4.27 11.06 -0.05
N THR A 55 4.29 10.09 0.88
CA THR A 55 4.49 8.67 0.54
C THR A 55 3.38 8.14 -0.37
N LEU A 56 2.11 8.49 -0.10
CA LEU A 56 0.98 8.08 -0.93
C LEU A 56 0.99 8.75 -2.31
N ILE A 57 1.30 10.05 -2.40
CA ILE A 57 1.39 10.77 -3.67
C ILE A 57 2.56 10.22 -4.51
N THR A 58 3.71 9.99 -3.89
CA THR A 58 4.90 9.45 -4.56
C THR A 58 4.65 8.04 -5.13
N ALA A 59 3.80 7.26 -4.47
CA ALA A 59 3.37 5.95 -4.96
C ALA A 59 2.19 6.01 -5.95
N ASP A 60 1.73 7.20 -6.35
CA ASP A 60 0.50 7.40 -7.15
C ASP A 60 -0.73 6.69 -6.54
N MET A 61 -0.79 6.69 -5.21
CA MET A 61 -1.88 6.15 -4.38
C MET A 61 -2.73 7.26 -3.73
N ALA A 62 -2.32 8.51 -3.89
CA ALA A 62 -3.13 9.68 -3.59
C ALA A 62 -2.87 10.78 -4.63
N LYS A 63 -3.88 11.62 -4.88
CA LYS A 63 -3.78 12.79 -5.75
C LYS A 63 -4.32 14.01 -5.03
N ASN A 64 -3.68 15.15 -5.24
CA ASN A 64 -4.16 16.44 -4.73
C ASN A 64 -4.84 17.20 -5.86
N ASN A 65 -6.15 17.41 -5.72
CA ASN A 65 -6.97 18.18 -6.64
C ASN A 65 -7.34 19.50 -5.97
N LEU A 66 -6.57 20.56 -6.26
CA LEU A 66 -6.82 21.92 -5.79
C LEU A 66 -7.06 22.03 -4.27
N GLY A 67 -6.28 21.30 -3.47
CA GLY A 67 -6.38 21.32 -2.00
C GLY A 67 -7.28 20.23 -1.40
N SER A 68 -7.91 19.40 -2.25
CA SER A 68 -8.63 18.21 -1.83
C SER A 68 -7.85 16.95 -2.22
N LEU A 69 -7.49 16.14 -1.23
CA LEU A 69 -6.88 14.83 -1.44
C LEU A 69 -7.93 13.80 -1.88
N ALA A 70 -7.54 12.93 -2.80
CA ALA A 70 -8.27 11.74 -3.20
C ALA A 70 -7.35 10.53 -3.09
N ILE A 71 -7.86 9.41 -2.57
CA ILE A 71 -7.12 8.16 -2.43
C ILE A 71 -7.45 7.26 -3.62
N HIS A 72 -6.43 6.59 -4.15
CA HIS A 72 -6.60 5.60 -5.20
C HIS A 72 -7.33 4.36 -4.66
N PRO A 73 -8.31 3.79 -5.37
CA PRO A 73 -9.09 2.61 -4.92
C PRO A 73 -8.22 1.40 -4.53
N ASP A 74 -7.09 1.21 -5.21
CA ASP A 74 -6.11 0.16 -4.88
C ASP A 74 -5.64 0.15 -3.42
N MET A 75 -5.76 1.25 -2.68
CA MET A 75 -5.42 1.25 -1.25
C MET A 75 -6.24 0.23 -0.46
N ASP A 76 -7.49 -0.04 -0.83
CA ASP A 76 -8.29 -1.09 -0.17
C ASP A 76 -7.75 -2.49 -0.46
N ILE A 77 -7.26 -2.73 -1.68
CA ILE A 77 -6.58 -3.98 -2.06
C ILE A 77 -5.29 -4.11 -1.26
N ILE A 78 -4.48 -3.06 -1.20
CA ILE A 78 -3.23 -3.03 -0.42
C ILE A 78 -3.49 -3.39 1.04
N PHE A 79 -4.54 -2.85 1.66
CA PHE A 79 -4.91 -3.19 3.04
C PHE A 79 -5.32 -4.66 3.21
N GLU A 80 -5.98 -5.27 2.22
CA GLU A 80 -6.29 -6.69 2.26
C GLU A 80 -5.07 -7.58 2.04
N LEU A 81 -4.15 -7.20 1.14
CA LEU A 81 -2.90 -7.92 0.90
C LEU A 81 -2.03 -8.02 2.15
N LEU A 82 -1.99 -6.94 2.95
CA LEU A 82 -1.23 -6.88 4.21
C LEU A 82 -1.75 -7.83 5.31
N LYS A 83 -3.00 -8.31 5.21
CA LYS A 83 -3.62 -9.19 6.22
C LYS A 83 -3.43 -10.67 5.91
N ARG A 84 -3.12 -11.02 4.67
CA ARG A 84 -3.22 -12.40 4.17
C ARG A 84 -1.85 -12.96 3.79
N LYS A 85 -1.80 -14.30 3.77
CA LYS A 85 -0.72 -15.07 3.19
C LYS A 85 -1.28 -15.82 1.99
N PHE A 86 -0.50 -15.94 0.93
CA PHE A 86 -0.95 -16.60 -0.30
C PHE A 86 -0.01 -17.75 -0.63
N VAL A 87 -0.54 -18.95 -0.77
CA VAL A 87 0.24 -20.10 -1.24
C VAL A 87 0.04 -20.22 -2.76
N LEU A 88 1.13 -20.05 -3.52
CA LEU A 88 1.09 -20.09 -4.98
C LEU A 88 1.94 -21.25 -5.52
N PRO A 89 1.48 -21.91 -6.61
CA PRO A 89 2.28 -22.92 -7.32
C PRO A 89 3.31 -22.24 -8.24
N LEU A 90 4.26 -21.52 -7.65
CA LEU A 90 5.30 -20.75 -8.33
C LEU A 90 6.65 -21.07 -7.70
N SER A 91 7.73 -21.02 -8.49
CA SER A 91 9.08 -21.16 -7.95
C SER A 91 9.53 -19.89 -7.22
N LEU A 92 10.40 -20.03 -6.21
CA LEU A 92 10.95 -18.88 -5.49
C LEU A 92 11.74 -17.93 -6.41
N LYS A 93 12.48 -18.50 -7.35
CA LYS A 93 13.26 -17.73 -8.33
C LYS A 93 12.37 -16.83 -9.18
N ASP A 94 11.24 -17.35 -9.66
CA ASP A 94 10.34 -16.58 -10.51
C ASP A 94 9.62 -15.49 -9.70
N ALA A 95 9.19 -15.81 -8.48
CA ALA A 95 8.44 -14.90 -7.62
C ALA A 95 9.23 -13.68 -7.12
N THR A 96 10.56 -13.78 -7.10
CA THR A 96 11.42 -12.68 -6.64
C THR A 96 11.79 -11.71 -7.74
N THR A 97 11.54 -12.00 -9.02
CA THR A 97 11.82 -11.07 -10.12
C THR A 97 10.90 -9.84 -10.07
N PRO A 98 11.39 -8.61 -10.34
CA PRO A 98 10.56 -7.40 -10.31
C PRO A 98 9.35 -7.46 -11.25
N GLU A 99 9.53 -8.04 -12.44
CA GLU A 99 8.46 -8.22 -13.43
C GLU A 99 7.35 -9.12 -12.88
N MET A 100 7.71 -10.25 -12.28
CA MET A 100 6.74 -11.17 -11.71
C MET A 100 6.02 -10.56 -10.51
N ARG A 101 6.69 -9.75 -9.67
CA ARG A 101 6.03 -9.05 -8.57
C ARG A 101 4.91 -8.13 -9.05
N ARG A 102 5.14 -7.39 -10.14
CA ARG A 102 4.13 -6.52 -10.73
C ARG A 102 2.99 -7.32 -11.36
N ILE A 103 3.31 -8.41 -12.04
CA ILE A 103 2.31 -9.34 -12.58
C ILE A 103 1.46 -9.90 -11.44
N LEU A 104 2.07 -10.33 -10.34
CA LEU A 104 1.36 -10.86 -9.16
C LEU A 104 0.42 -9.81 -8.56
N LEU A 105 0.91 -8.57 -8.34
CA LEU A 105 0.07 -7.48 -7.83
C LEU A 105 -1.10 -7.16 -8.77
N ASN A 106 -0.87 -7.15 -10.08
CA ASN A 106 -1.92 -6.98 -11.08
C ASN A 106 -2.95 -8.12 -11.02
N ARG A 107 -2.50 -9.38 -10.94
CA ARG A 107 -3.37 -10.56 -10.82
C ARG A 107 -4.15 -10.61 -9.51
N LEU A 108 -3.63 -9.98 -8.46
CA LEU A 108 -4.29 -9.83 -7.16
C LEU A 108 -5.26 -8.64 -7.13
N GLY A 109 -5.42 -7.92 -8.25
CA GLY A 109 -6.44 -6.90 -8.45
C GLY A 109 -5.93 -5.46 -8.48
N CYS A 110 -4.64 -5.21 -8.22
CA CYS A 110 -4.11 -3.85 -8.24
C CYS A 110 -4.09 -3.30 -9.68
N GLN A 111 -4.78 -2.17 -9.90
CA GLN A 111 -4.76 -1.43 -11.16
C GLN A 111 -3.48 -0.60 -11.34
N ASN A 112 -2.84 -0.21 -10.23
CA ASN A 112 -1.52 0.42 -10.15
C ASN A 112 -0.51 -0.50 -9.40
N PRO A 113 -0.01 -1.57 -10.05
CA PRO A 113 0.98 -2.47 -9.45
C PRO A 113 2.28 -1.77 -9.06
N ALA A 114 2.72 -0.77 -9.83
CA ALA A 114 3.96 -0.06 -9.58
C ALA A 114 3.88 0.74 -8.27
N GLY A 115 2.78 1.47 -8.07
CA GLY A 115 2.52 2.19 -6.82
C GLY A 115 2.40 1.24 -5.62
N ALA A 116 1.72 0.11 -5.80
CA ALA A 116 1.61 -0.89 -4.73
C ALA A 116 2.99 -1.46 -4.35
N GLU A 117 3.87 -1.72 -5.32
CA GLU A 117 5.25 -2.18 -5.11
C GLU A 117 6.14 -1.13 -4.41
N MET A 118 5.84 0.17 -4.56
CA MET A 118 6.52 1.24 -3.84
C MET A 118 6.12 1.25 -2.35
N LEU A 119 4.86 0.99 -2.05
CA LEU A 119 4.35 0.94 -0.66
C LEU A 119 4.66 -0.37 0.04
N LEU A 120 4.76 -1.47 -0.70
CA LEU A 120 4.89 -2.82 -0.16
C LEU A 120 6.28 -3.41 -0.34
N LYS A 121 6.64 -4.25 0.62
CA LYS A 121 7.71 -5.25 0.52
C LYS A 121 7.05 -6.61 0.40
N ILE A 122 7.41 -7.34 -0.64
CA ILE A 122 6.92 -8.71 -0.89
C ILE A 122 7.98 -9.67 -0.38
N ASN A 123 7.58 -10.62 0.46
CA ASN A 123 8.42 -11.72 0.91
C ASN A 123 7.86 -13.03 0.34
N ALA A 124 8.74 -13.87 -0.20
CA ALA A 124 8.43 -15.17 -0.76
C ALA A 124 9.28 -16.22 -0.05
N THR A 125 8.67 -17.31 0.41
CA THR A 125 9.37 -18.42 1.08
C THR A 125 8.86 -19.75 0.54
N GLU A 126 9.75 -20.73 0.32
CA GLU A 126 9.35 -22.09 -0.08
C GLU A 126 8.54 -22.79 1.01
N VAL A 127 7.59 -23.66 0.60
CA VAL A 127 6.67 -24.41 1.46
C VAL A 127 6.68 -25.88 1.09
#